data_AF-A0A7S2DHA3-F1
#
_entry.id   AF-A0A7S2DHA3-F1
#
_cell.length_a   1.000
_cell.length_b   1.000
_cell.length_c   1.000
_cell.angle_alpha   90.00
_cell.angle_beta   90.00
_cell.angle_gamma   90.00
#
_symmetry.space_group_name_H-M   'P 1'
#
loop_
_entity.id
_entity.type
_entity.pdbx_description
1 polymer ?
#
loop_
_entity_poly.entity_id
_entity_poly.type
_entity_poly.pdbx_seq_one_letter_code
_entity_poly.pdbx_strand_id
1 'polypeptide(L)'
;NPNPNHNPNHKSWPNPSSNPHPHPKVLIKTARWRLLQSRSAPDGGIAMREACMVHEQAVHALSAALEARGYTLSSQEARSALPHHLDDTFDLCVALGGDGTVLRAARAAPPRMLVVGINTDPSRSVGRLCAYSVDSAAPVDSSQAIVDAMLAPDLEDTLVPRLRVAICRDEGEGEAE
;
A
#
# COMPACT_ATOMS: atom_id res chain seq x y z
N ASN A 1 21.76 -30.43 -15.22
CA ASN A 1 20.30 -30.47 -14.98
C ASN A 1 19.86 -29.06 -14.64
N PRO A 2 19.28 -28.27 -15.56
CA PRO A 2 18.89 -26.90 -15.26
C PRO A 2 17.60 -26.88 -14.42
N ASN A 3 17.59 -26.06 -13.37
CA ASN A 3 16.46 -25.88 -12.46
C ASN A 3 15.30 -25.20 -13.21
N PRO A 4 14.10 -25.82 -13.31
CA PRO A 4 12.95 -25.29 -14.06
C PRO A 4 12.34 -24.01 -13.47
N ASN A 5 12.77 -23.57 -12.29
CA ASN A 5 12.28 -22.34 -11.65
C ASN A 5 13.19 -21.11 -11.86
N HIS A 6 14.23 -21.21 -12.69
CA HIS A 6 15.05 -20.04 -12.98
C HIS A 6 14.34 -19.13 -14.00
N ASN A 7 13.64 -18.12 -13.49
CA ASN A 7 13.05 -17.06 -14.31
C ASN A 7 14.15 -16.04 -14.70
N PRO A 8 14.58 -15.98 -15.97
CA PRO A 8 15.65 -15.08 -16.41
C PRO A 8 15.26 -13.59 -16.38
N ASN A 9 14.02 -13.26 -16.05
CA ASN A 9 13.52 -11.89 -15.88
C ASN A 9 13.46 -11.42 -14.41
N HIS A 10 14.03 -12.17 -13.47
CA HIS A 10 14.14 -11.76 -12.07
C HIS A 10 15.03 -10.51 -11.96
N LYS A 11 14.41 -9.32 -11.91
CA LYS A 11 15.09 -8.10 -11.51
C LYS A 11 15.11 -8.11 -9.99
N SER A 12 16.28 -8.41 -9.41
CA SER A 12 16.59 -8.00 -8.04
C SER A 12 16.24 -6.51 -7.88
N TRP A 13 15.80 -6.12 -6.69
CA TRP A 13 15.56 -4.72 -6.32
C TRP A 13 16.62 -3.82 -6.97
N PRO A 14 16.24 -2.71 -7.63
CA PRO A 14 17.25 -1.81 -8.16
C PRO A 14 18.13 -1.40 -6.99
N ASN A 15 19.38 -1.86 -7.01
CA ASN A 15 20.42 -1.32 -6.15
C ASN A 15 20.26 0.21 -6.27
N PRO A 16 20.18 0.99 -5.17
CA PRO A 16 20.02 2.44 -5.24
C PRO A 16 21.05 3.10 -6.17
N SER A 17 22.20 2.45 -6.44
CA SER A 17 23.19 2.87 -7.45
C SER A 17 22.79 2.70 -8.93
N SER A 18 21.71 1.98 -9.23
CA SER A 18 21.18 1.69 -10.57
C SER A 18 19.85 2.39 -10.86
N ASN A 19 19.31 3.12 -9.88
CA ASN A 19 18.05 3.83 -10.01
C ASN A 19 18.29 5.16 -10.77
N PRO A 20 17.45 5.53 -11.76
CA PRO A 20 17.59 6.80 -12.48
C PRO A 20 17.28 8.03 -11.61
N HIS A 21 16.79 7.82 -10.38
CA HIS A 21 16.52 8.86 -9.40
C HIS A 21 17.61 8.90 -8.31
N PRO A 22 18.29 10.03 -8.10
CA PRO A 22 19.32 10.17 -7.05
C PRO A 22 18.76 10.01 -5.63
N HIS A 23 17.44 10.14 -5.47
CA HIS A 23 16.69 9.80 -4.27
C HIS A 23 15.47 8.98 -4.67
N PRO A 24 15.36 7.70 -4.27
CA PRO A 24 14.19 6.89 -4.58
C PRO A 24 12.91 7.52 -3.98
N LYS A 25 11.86 7.60 -4.81
CA LYS A 25 10.58 8.22 -4.47
C LYS A 25 9.57 7.16 -4.06
N VAL A 26 9.06 7.28 -2.84
CA VAL A 26 8.05 6.37 -2.29
C VAL A 26 6.72 7.09 -2.17
N LEU A 27 5.68 6.47 -2.71
CA LEU A 27 4.31 6.90 -2.47
C LEU A 27 3.74 6.17 -1.26
N ILE A 28 3.30 6.92 -0.26
CA ILE A 28 2.56 6.41 0.89
C ILE A 28 1.06 6.60 0.65
N LYS A 29 0.30 5.50 0.74
CA LYS A 29 -1.17 5.51 0.73
C LYS A 29 -1.71 5.12 2.10
N THR A 30 -2.51 6.00 2.70
CA THR A 30 -3.05 5.79 4.05
C THR A 30 -4.54 5.47 4.05
N ALA A 31 -5.01 4.81 5.12
CA ALA A 31 -6.41 4.49 5.32
C ALA A 31 -7.27 5.74 5.63
N ARG A 32 -8.57 5.68 5.30
CA ARG A 32 -9.53 6.78 5.47
C ARG A 32 -10.17 6.73 6.86
N TRP A 33 -9.81 7.66 7.75
CA TRP A 33 -10.40 7.75 9.10
C TRP A 33 -11.24 9.01 9.33
N ARG A 34 -10.93 10.13 8.65
CA ARG A 34 -11.63 11.44 8.82
C ARG A 34 -13.15 11.42 8.58
N LEU A 35 -13.69 10.44 7.87
CA LEU A 35 -15.11 10.37 7.50
C LEU A 35 -15.96 9.44 8.38
N LEU A 36 -15.35 8.71 9.31
CA LEU A 36 -16.08 7.96 10.33
C LEU A 36 -16.41 8.83 11.56
N GLN A 37 -15.69 9.94 11.76
CA GLN A 37 -15.98 10.90 12.84
C GLN A 37 -17.33 11.62 12.66
N SER A 38 -17.84 11.75 11.42
CA SER A 38 -19.11 12.44 11.15
C SER A 38 -20.36 11.55 11.23
N ARG A 39 -20.20 10.25 11.57
CA ARG A 39 -21.32 9.28 11.60
C ARG A 39 -21.47 8.48 12.90
N SER A 40 -20.62 8.67 13.91
CA SER A 40 -20.67 7.81 15.10
C SER A 40 -21.65 8.29 16.17
N ALA A 41 -22.57 7.39 16.53
CA ALA A 41 -23.28 7.32 17.81
C ALA A 41 -22.31 7.41 19.01
N PRO A 42 -22.78 7.81 20.22
CA PRO A 42 -21.94 8.17 21.37
C PRO A 42 -20.89 7.13 21.77
N ASP A 43 -21.14 5.83 21.59
CA ASP A 43 -20.24 4.76 22.02
C ASP A 43 -19.28 4.28 20.90
N GLY A 44 -19.68 4.44 19.63
CA GLY A 44 -18.87 4.08 18.46
C GLY A 44 -17.73 5.05 18.16
N GLY A 45 -17.69 6.20 18.84
CA GLY A 45 -16.67 7.22 18.65
C GLY A 45 -15.32 6.92 19.31
N ILE A 46 -15.31 6.23 20.46
CA ILE A 46 -14.08 6.04 21.26
C ILE A 46 -13.16 5.01 20.60
N ALA A 47 -13.66 3.80 20.32
CA ALA A 47 -12.88 2.76 19.65
C ALA A 47 -12.37 3.23 18.27
N MET A 48 -13.17 4.04 17.58
CA MET A 48 -12.78 4.64 16.29
C MET A 48 -11.66 5.67 16.44
N ARG A 49 -11.70 6.52 17.48
CA ARG A 49 -10.63 7.48 17.78
C ARG A 49 -9.34 6.77 18.14
N GLU A 50 -9.43 5.73 18.96
CA GLU A 50 -8.28 4.91 19.35
C GLU A 50 -7.61 4.28 18.13
N ALA A 51 -8.39 3.64 17.26
CA ALA A 51 -7.87 3.06 16.02
C ALA A 51 -7.25 4.12 15.09
N CYS A 52 -7.83 5.33 15.05
CA CYS A 52 -7.27 6.45 14.30
C CYS A 52 -5.91 6.89 14.86
N MET A 53 -5.79 7.01 16.19
CA MET A 53 -4.52 7.38 16.84
C MET A 53 -3.43 6.34 16.60
N VAL A 54 -3.77 5.05 16.75
CA VAL A 54 -2.83 3.94 16.49
C VAL A 54 -2.36 3.96 15.04
N HIS A 55 -3.29 4.15 14.10
CA HIS A 55 -2.95 4.27 12.68
C HIS A 55 -2.04 5.47 12.39
N GLU A 56 -2.36 6.66 12.91
CA GLU A 56 -1.57 7.88 12.69
C GLU A 56 -0.16 7.76 13.27
N GLN A 57 -0.02 7.15 14.45
CA GLN A 57 1.28 6.86 15.07
C GLN A 57 2.11 5.91 14.18
N ALA A 58 1.50 4.83 13.70
CA ALA A 58 2.15 3.88 12.79
C ALA A 58 2.60 4.55 11.48
N VAL A 59 1.74 5.38 10.88
CA VAL A 59 2.07 6.14 9.67
C VAL A 59 3.25 7.07 9.91
N HIS A 60 3.25 7.80 11.03
CA HIS A 60 4.32 8.72 11.37
C HIS A 60 5.65 7.99 11.57
N ALA A 61 5.65 6.89 12.35
CA ALA A 61 6.85 6.10 12.63
C ALA A 61 7.45 5.47 11.35
N LEU A 62 6.62 4.91 10.47
CA LEU A 62 7.08 4.32 9.21
C LEU A 62 7.59 5.39 8.23
N SER A 63 6.93 6.55 8.17
CA SER A 63 7.38 7.66 7.33
C SER A 63 8.75 8.18 7.79
N ALA A 64 8.91 8.42 9.10
CA ALA A 64 10.19 8.85 9.66
C ALA A 64 11.31 7.82 9.42
N ALA A 65 11.01 6.52 9.51
CA ALA A 65 11.97 5.46 9.23
C ALA A 65 12.40 5.41 7.76
N LEU A 66 11.50 5.71 6.81
CA LEU A 66 11.83 5.79 5.39
C LEU A 66 12.66 7.05 5.07
N GLU A 67 12.28 8.21 5.61
CA GLU A 67 13.02 9.46 5.43
C GLU A 67 14.44 9.35 5.99
N ALA A 68 14.60 8.71 7.16
CA ALA A 68 15.91 8.45 7.76
C ALA A 68 16.84 7.59 6.87
N ARG A 69 16.28 6.83 5.92
CA ARG A 69 17.02 6.02 4.93
C ARG A 69 17.19 6.74 3.58
N GLY A 70 16.84 8.03 3.50
CA GLY A 70 17.07 8.87 2.33
C GLY A 70 15.99 8.80 1.25
N TYR A 71 14.83 8.21 1.54
CA TYR A 71 13.70 8.17 0.61
C TYR A 71 12.93 9.50 0.62
N THR A 72 12.51 9.94 -0.57
CA THR A 72 11.59 11.08 -0.68
C THR A 72 10.15 10.57 -0.64
N LEU A 73 9.36 11.08 0.29
CA LEU A 73 7.98 10.63 0.49
C LEU A 73 6.97 11.55 -0.19
N SER A 74 5.99 10.94 -0.86
CA SER A 74 4.74 11.61 -1.23
C SER A 74 3.60 10.88 -0.53
N SER A 75 2.78 11.60 0.24
CA SER A 75 1.65 11.03 0.97
C SER A 75 0.34 11.35 0.27
N GLN A 76 -0.52 10.33 0.11
CA GLN A 76 -1.87 10.50 -0.42
C GLN A 76 -2.89 9.74 0.43
N GLU A 77 -3.87 10.48 0.94
CA GLU A 77 -5.06 9.86 1.56
C GLU A 77 -5.88 9.12 0.50
N ALA A 78 -6.46 7.97 0.86
CA ALA A 78 -7.24 7.11 -0.04
C ALA A 78 -8.47 7.75 -0.74
N ARG A 79 -8.77 9.04 -0.52
CA ARG A 79 -9.90 9.74 -1.15
C ARG A 79 -9.58 11.10 -1.77
N SER A 80 -8.35 11.63 -1.70
CA SER A 80 -8.05 12.81 -2.52
C SER A 80 -8.33 12.42 -3.96
N ALA A 81 -9.10 13.24 -4.69
CA ALA A 81 -9.59 12.96 -6.05
C ALA A 81 -8.41 12.55 -6.93
N LEU A 82 -8.17 11.25 -6.98
CA LEU A 82 -6.93 10.70 -7.46
C LEU A 82 -7.11 10.51 -8.97
N PRO A 83 -6.14 10.88 -9.79
CA PRO A 83 -6.06 10.32 -11.13
C PRO A 83 -6.16 8.79 -11.00
N HIS A 84 -6.91 8.16 -11.91
CA HIS A 84 -7.12 6.71 -11.92
C HIS A 84 -5.81 5.91 -12.03
N HIS A 85 -4.69 6.60 -12.23
CA HIS A 85 -3.34 6.07 -12.39
C HIS A 85 -2.36 6.89 -11.57
N LEU A 86 -1.50 6.20 -10.83
CA LEU A 86 -0.25 6.77 -10.32
C LEU A 86 0.70 6.94 -11.49
N ASP A 87 1.38 8.08 -11.56
CA ASP A 87 2.42 8.31 -12.57
C ASP A 87 3.63 7.41 -12.29
N ASP A 88 4.34 7.00 -13.34
CA ASP A 88 5.53 6.12 -13.28
C ASP A 88 6.77 6.78 -12.62
N THR A 89 6.56 7.86 -11.86
CA THR A 89 7.60 8.65 -11.18
C THR A 89 7.95 8.14 -9.78
N PHE A 90 7.22 7.13 -9.29
CA PHE A 90 7.47 6.49 -8.00
C PHE A 90 8.08 5.10 -8.21
N ASP A 91 9.08 4.79 -7.39
CA ASP A 91 9.76 3.50 -7.42
C ASP A 91 8.98 2.42 -6.66
N LEU A 92 8.21 2.84 -5.65
CA LEU A 92 7.48 1.98 -4.73
C LEU A 92 6.20 2.65 -4.22
N CYS A 93 5.13 1.87 -4.07
CA CYS A 93 3.94 2.27 -3.33
C CYS A 93 3.85 1.48 -2.01
N VAL A 94 3.81 2.19 -0.89
CA VAL A 94 3.60 1.63 0.44
C VAL A 94 2.17 1.94 0.89
N ALA A 95 1.37 0.91 1.08
CA ALA A 95 -0.03 0.99 1.50
C ALA A 95 -0.14 0.73 3.01
N LEU A 96 -0.42 1.78 3.78
CA LEU A 96 -0.52 1.77 5.23
C LEU A 96 -1.98 1.64 5.68
N GLY A 97 -2.34 0.51 6.26
CA GLY A 97 -3.71 0.18 6.70
C GLY A 97 -4.02 -1.30 6.48
N GLY A 98 -5.30 -1.66 6.48
CA GLY A 98 -5.71 -3.04 6.17
C GLY A 98 -5.80 -3.34 4.65
N ASP A 99 -6.35 -4.51 4.33
CA ASP A 99 -6.50 -5.01 2.95
C ASP A 99 -7.21 -4.03 2.01
N GLY A 100 -8.21 -3.31 2.52
CA GLY A 100 -8.92 -2.29 1.74
C GLY A 100 -8.03 -1.14 1.28
N THR A 101 -6.95 -0.82 2.00
CA THR A 101 -5.96 0.17 1.57
C THR A 101 -5.04 -0.43 0.51
N VAL A 102 -4.59 -1.67 0.69
CA VAL A 102 -3.76 -2.41 -0.28
C VAL A 102 -4.46 -2.53 -1.63
N LEU A 103 -5.73 -2.94 -1.65
CA LEU A 103 -6.50 -3.07 -2.90
C LEU A 103 -6.69 -1.74 -3.63
N ARG A 104 -6.86 -0.63 -2.89
CA ARG A 104 -6.96 0.71 -3.48
C ARG A 104 -5.62 1.18 -4.03
N ALA A 105 -4.52 0.90 -3.35
CA ALA A 105 -3.17 1.16 -3.83
C ALA A 105 -2.90 0.36 -5.11
N ALA A 106 -3.14 -0.96 -5.08
CA ALA A 106 -2.99 -1.84 -6.22
C ALA A 106 -3.83 -1.40 -7.42
N ARG A 107 -5.08 -0.98 -7.22
CA ARG A 107 -5.93 -0.47 -8.30
C ARG A 107 -5.33 0.74 -9.03
N ALA A 108 -4.70 1.65 -8.29
CA ALA A 108 -4.10 2.87 -8.86
C ALA A 108 -2.67 2.65 -9.38
N ALA A 109 -1.99 1.62 -8.87
CA ALA A 109 -0.61 1.29 -9.24
C ALA A 109 -0.54 0.76 -10.69
N PRO A 110 0.38 1.29 -11.51
CA PRO A 110 0.66 0.76 -12.85
C PRO A 110 1.23 -0.67 -12.76
N PRO A 111 1.17 -1.45 -13.85
CA PRO A 111 1.49 -2.89 -13.84
C PRO A 111 2.89 -3.27 -13.32
N ARG A 112 3.85 -2.34 -13.34
CA ARG A 112 5.24 -2.59 -12.93
C ARG A 112 5.62 -1.97 -11.59
N MET A 113 4.70 -1.25 -10.94
CA MET A 113 4.95 -0.63 -9.63
C MET A 113 4.72 -1.66 -8.53
N LEU A 114 5.72 -1.83 -7.68
CA LEU A 114 5.60 -2.66 -6.48
C LEU A 114 4.67 -2.00 -5.48
N VAL A 115 3.81 -2.81 -4.85
CA VAL A 115 2.90 -2.38 -3.79
C VAL A 115 3.18 -3.22 -2.56
N VAL A 116 3.61 -2.56 -1.49
CA VAL A 116 3.85 -3.21 -0.18
C VAL A 116 2.76 -2.78 0.78
N GLY A 117 1.97 -3.75 1.27
CA GLY A 117 0.96 -3.52 2.29
C GLY A 117 1.55 -3.65 3.70
N ILE A 118 1.28 -2.69 4.57
CA ILE A 118 1.63 -2.74 6.00
C ILE A 118 0.35 -2.54 6.82
N ASN A 119 -0.02 -3.58 7.57
CA ASN A 119 -1.15 -3.53 8.49
C ASN A 119 -0.80 -2.67 9.70
N THR A 120 -1.35 -1.46 9.77
CA THR A 120 -1.08 -0.51 10.86
C THR A 120 -1.86 -0.80 12.15
N ASP A 121 -2.86 -1.67 12.10
CA ASP A 121 -3.66 -2.07 13.27
C ASP A 121 -4.10 -3.54 13.15
N PRO A 122 -3.19 -4.49 13.47
CA PRO A 122 -3.47 -5.92 13.42
C PRO A 122 -4.46 -6.37 14.51
N SER A 123 -4.65 -5.57 15.56
CA SER A 123 -5.62 -5.88 16.62
C SER A 123 -7.07 -5.73 16.11
N ARG A 124 -7.30 -4.86 15.13
CA ARG A 124 -8.62 -4.55 14.56
C ARG A 124 -8.78 -5.01 13.10
N SER A 125 -7.74 -5.53 12.47
CA SER A 125 -7.81 -5.99 11.08
C SER A 125 -6.87 -7.16 10.77
N VAL A 126 -7.31 -8.06 9.88
CA VAL A 126 -6.55 -9.27 9.52
C VAL A 126 -5.30 -8.93 8.71
N GLY A 127 -5.43 -8.08 7.69
CA GLY A 127 -4.30 -7.68 6.83
C GLY A 127 -3.72 -8.82 6.01
N ARG A 128 -4.56 -9.67 5.40
CA ARG A 128 -4.12 -10.87 4.66
C ARG A 128 -3.31 -10.55 3.40
N LEU A 129 -3.52 -9.36 2.84
CA LEU A 129 -2.78 -8.84 1.68
C LEU A 129 -1.58 -7.97 2.11
N CYS A 130 -1.41 -7.73 3.42
CA CYS A 130 -0.26 -7.00 3.93
C CYS A 130 0.93 -7.95 4.11
N ALA A 131 2.11 -7.50 3.70
CA ALA A 131 3.37 -8.23 3.89
C ALA A 131 3.89 -8.09 5.32
N TYR A 132 3.55 -6.97 5.98
CA TYR A 132 3.98 -6.66 7.34
C TYR A 132 2.81 -6.17 8.18
N SER A 133 2.98 -6.24 9.50
CA SER A 133 2.07 -5.64 10.47
C SER A 133 2.84 -4.85 11.51
N VAL A 134 2.38 -3.65 11.82
CA VAL A 134 2.88 -2.88 12.96
C VAL A 134 2.28 -3.49 14.21
N ASP A 135 3.13 -4.06 15.05
CA ASP A 135 2.69 -4.46 16.38
C ASP A 135 2.48 -3.19 17.22
N SER A 136 1.22 -2.86 17.47
CA SER A 136 0.80 -1.67 18.21
C SER A 136 1.28 -1.68 19.68
N ALA A 137 1.68 -2.85 20.20
CA ALA A 137 2.25 -3.00 21.53
C ALA A 137 3.79 -3.04 21.53
N ALA A 138 4.43 -3.10 20.36
CA ALA A 138 5.89 -3.15 20.25
C ALA A 138 6.53 -1.75 20.20
N PRO A 139 7.80 -1.60 20.63
CA PRO A 139 8.53 -0.34 20.56
C PRO A 139 8.64 0.22 19.13
N VAL A 140 8.99 1.51 19.02
CA VAL A 140 9.28 2.24 17.75
C VAL A 140 10.28 1.48 16.86
N ASP A 141 11.15 0.67 17.46
CA ASP A 141 12.10 -0.21 16.78
C ASP A 141 11.41 -1.18 15.79
N SER A 142 10.14 -1.53 16.03
CA SER A 142 9.34 -2.36 15.12
C SER A 142 9.15 -1.71 13.75
N SER A 143 8.95 -0.39 13.68
CA SER A 143 8.76 0.33 12.41
C SER A 143 10.08 0.41 11.62
N GLN A 144 11.21 0.53 12.31
CA GLN A 144 12.52 0.48 11.67
C GLN A 144 12.80 -0.92 11.10
N ALA A 145 12.56 -1.97 11.90
CA ALA A 145 12.73 -3.35 11.47
C ALA A 145 11.84 -3.71 10.27
N ILE A 146 10.60 -3.21 10.23
CA ILE A 146 9.70 -3.38 9.07
C ILE A 146 10.29 -2.70 7.83
N VAL A 147 10.80 -1.48 7.96
CA VAL A 147 11.40 -0.77 6.83
C VAL A 147 12.70 -1.46 6.39
N ASP A 148 13.53 -1.95 7.30
CA ASP A 148 14.74 -2.70 6.96
C ASP A 148 14.40 -4.01 6.23
N ALA A 149 13.41 -4.74 6.72
CA ALA A 149 12.94 -5.96 6.08
C ALA A 149 12.34 -5.69 4.69
N MET A 150 11.59 -4.60 4.54
CA MET A 150 11.01 -4.19 3.25
C MET A 150 12.08 -3.79 2.23
N LEU A 151 13.20 -3.23 2.69
CA LEU A 151 14.30 -2.76 1.85
C LEU A 151 15.43 -3.79 1.71
N ALA A 152 15.24 -4.99 2.26
CA ALA A 152 16.23 -6.05 2.17
C ALA A 152 16.44 -6.46 0.69
N PRO A 153 17.69 -6.70 0.26
CA PRO A 153 18.01 -6.95 -1.15
C PRO A 153 17.47 -8.28 -1.69
N ASP A 154 17.03 -9.17 -0.80
CA ASP A 154 16.49 -10.50 -1.06
C ASP A 154 14.96 -10.54 -1.10
N LEU A 155 14.29 -9.38 -1.17
CA LEU A 155 12.84 -9.34 -1.29
C LEU A 155 12.37 -9.93 -2.63
N GLU A 156 11.53 -10.96 -2.55
CA GLU A 156 10.88 -11.56 -3.73
C GLU A 156 9.55 -10.85 -4.01
N ASP A 157 9.33 -10.46 -5.27
CA ASP A 157 8.06 -9.90 -5.71
C ASP A 157 7.06 -11.02 -6.05
N THR A 158 5.80 -10.83 -5.65
CA THR A 158 4.71 -11.75 -6.02
C THR A 158 3.78 -11.07 -7.02
N LEU A 159 3.69 -11.63 -8.22
CA LEU A 159 2.76 -11.16 -9.23
C LEU A 159 1.35 -11.70 -8.94
N VAL A 160 0.41 -10.78 -8.74
CA VAL A 160 -1.00 -11.11 -8.49
C VAL A 160 -1.85 -10.72 -9.71
N PRO A 161 -2.54 -11.67 -10.37
CA PRO A 161 -3.37 -11.37 -11.54
C PRO A 161 -4.59 -10.51 -11.15
N ARG A 162 -5.00 -9.62 -12.07
CA ARG A 162 -6.17 -8.74 -11.89
C ARG A 162 -7.28 -9.15 -12.85
N LEU A 163 -8.50 -9.28 -12.32
CA LEU A 163 -9.69 -9.50 -13.15
C LEU A 163 -10.09 -8.20 -13.84
N ARG A 164 -10.22 -8.22 -15.18
CA ARG A 164 -10.90 -7.16 -15.93
C ARG A 164 -12.32 -7.60 -16.23
N VAL A 165 -13.28 -6.77 -15.85
CA VAL A 165 -14.71 -7.02 -16.07
C VAL A 165 -15.22 -5.98 -17.06
N ALA A 166 -15.84 -6.43 -18.15
CA ALA A 166 -16.61 -5.60 -19.06
C ALA A 166 -18.09 -5.88 -18.83
N ILE A 167 -18.90 -4.84 -18.65
CA ILE A 167 -20.35 -4.95 -18.53
C ILE A 167 -20.93 -4.46 -19.86
N CYS A 168 -21.41 -5.38 -20.69
CA CYS A 168 -22.18 -5.03 -21.89
C CYS A 168 -23.62 -4.76 -21.46
N ARG A 169 -24.20 -3.65 -21.95
CA ARG A 169 -25.65 -3.46 -21.89
C ARG A 169 -26.24 -4.20 -23.09
N ASP A 170 -27.28 -4.98 -22.83
CA ASP A 170 -28.11 -5.53 -23.90
C ASP A 170 -28.96 -4.36 -24.40
N GLU A 171 -28.64 -3.83 -25.58
CA GLU A 171 -29.56 -2.93 -26.27
C GLU A 171 -30.67 -3.81 -26.83
N GLY A 172 -31.75 -3.93 -26.06
CA GLY A 172 -32.96 -4.58 -26.52
C GLY A 172 -33.39 -3.94 -27.84
N GLU A 173 -33.60 -4.79 -28.85
CA GLU A 173 -34.21 -4.45 -30.12
C GLU A 173 -35.54 -3.74 -29.86
N GLY A 174 -35.51 -2.41 -29.94
CA GLY A 174 -36.70 -1.58 -30.05
C GLY A 174 -37.15 -1.51 -31.49
N GLU A 175 -37.55 -2.64 -32.07
CA GLU A 175 -38.55 -2.63 -33.15
C GLU A 175 -39.93 -2.57 -32.48
N ALA A 176 -40.55 -1.39 -32.51
CA ALA A 176 -41.99 -1.24 -32.40
C ALA A 176 -42.42 0.04 -33.13
N GLU A 177 -42.81 -0.18 -34.38
CA GLU A 177 -43.65 0.61 -35.31
C GLU A 177 -43.32 2.09 -35.62
#